data_AF-A0A2S9Q024-F1
#
_entry.id   AF-A0A2S9Q024-F1
#
_cell.length_a   1.000
_cell.length_b   1.000
_cell.length_c   1.000
_cell.angle_alpha   90.00
_cell.angle_beta   90.00
_cell.angle_gamma   90.00
#
_symmetry.space_group_name_H-M   'P 1'
#
loop_
_entity.id
_entity.type
_entity.pdbx_description
1 polymer ?
#
loop_
_entity_poly.entity_id
_entity_poly.type
_entity_poly.pdbx_seq_one_letter_code
_entity_poly.pdbx_strand_id
1 'polypeptide(L)'
;MPPRPLEIGPAGQAAAHAIERTRAARGYSQRQLAARVTALGRPMTFTALSRIERTVRRCDIDDLVAIAAALGTPPHTLLAGHHAHPGPVGAGGT
;
A
#
# COMPACT_ATOMS: atom_id res chain seq x y z
N MET A 1 -7.32 27.97 -11.74
CA MET A 1 -6.96 27.44 -10.40
C MET A 1 -6.78 25.94 -10.56
N PRO A 2 -5.58 25.36 -10.32
CA PRO A 2 -5.46 23.91 -10.34
C PRO A 2 -6.36 23.33 -9.22
N PRO A 3 -7.02 22.19 -9.45
CA PRO A 3 -7.86 21.58 -8.44
C PRO A 3 -7.03 21.33 -7.18
N ARG A 4 -7.64 21.57 -6.00
CA ARG A 4 -7.00 21.27 -4.71
C ARG A 4 -6.50 19.81 -4.74
N PRO A 5 -5.26 19.53 -4.31
CA PRO A 5 -4.78 18.17 -4.20
C PRO A 5 -5.77 17.35 -3.37
N LEU A 6 -6.27 16.26 -3.94
CA LEU A 6 -7.17 15.35 -3.25
C LEU A 6 -6.44 14.73 -2.06
N GLU A 7 -7.06 14.80 -0.89
CA GLU A 7 -6.52 14.20 0.33
C GLU A 7 -6.44 12.67 0.22
N ILE A 8 -5.52 12.09 0.98
CA ILE A 8 -5.38 10.63 1.07
C ILE A 8 -6.47 10.11 2.00
N GLY A 9 -7.50 9.50 1.42
CA GLY A 9 -8.58 8.88 2.19
C GLY A 9 -8.16 7.58 2.90
N PRO A 10 -9.06 7.00 3.73
CA PRO A 10 -8.77 5.86 4.60
C PRO A 10 -8.22 4.63 3.86
N ALA A 11 -8.72 4.34 2.67
CA ALA A 11 -8.21 3.23 1.84
C ALA A 11 -6.74 3.43 1.45
N GLY A 12 -6.35 4.66 1.10
CA GLY A 12 -4.97 4.99 0.75
C GLY A 12 -4.03 4.90 1.96
N GLN A 13 -4.51 5.30 3.14
CA GLN A 13 -3.78 5.18 4.40
C GLN A 13 -3.57 3.70 4.76
N ALA A 14 -4.63 2.89 4.71
CA ALA A 14 -4.55 1.46 4.97
C ALA A 14 -3.59 0.74 4.00
N ALA A 15 -3.64 1.09 2.72
CA ALA A 15 -2.73 0.56 1.71
C ALA A 15 -1.27 0.93 1.98
N ALA A 16 -0.99 2.20 2.31
CA ALA A 16 0.34 2.66 2.67
C ALA A 16 0.94 1.87 3.84
N HIS A 17 0.16 1.68 4.92
CA HIS A 17 0.59 0.89 6.06
C HIS A 17 0.74 -0.60 5.73
N ALA A 18 -0.11 -1.16 4.88
CA ALA A 18 0.01 -2.54 4.46
C ALA A 18 1.29 -2.76 3.61
N ILE A 19 1.62 -1.81 2.72
CA ILE A 19 2.87 -1.82 1.96
C ILE A 19 4.07 -1.81 2.90
N GLU A 20 4.11 -0.89 3.85
CA GLU A 20 5.20 -0.76 4.82
C GLU A 20 5.39 -2.05 5.63
N ARG A 21 4.32 -2.57 6.24
CA ARG A 21 4.38 -3.81 7.03
C ARG A 21 4.84 -4.99 6.20
N THR A 22 4.28 -5.14 5.00
CA THR A 22 4.61 -6.26 4.10
C THR A 22 6.05 -6.16 3.59
N ARG A 23 6.53 -4.95 3.29
CA ARG A 23 7.93 -4.70 2.94
C ARG A 23 8.86 -5.07 4.09
N ALA A 24 8.57 -4.62 5.31
CA ALA A 24 9.36 -4.89 6.50
C ALA A 24 9.39 -6.39 6.83
N ALA A 25 8.25 -7.08 6.75
CA ALA A 25 8.15 -8.53 6.94
C ALA A 25 8.99 -9.33 5.94
N ARG A 26 9.20 -8.80 4.72
CA ARG A 26 10.10 -9.39 3.71
C ARG A 26 11.57 -8.99 3.87
N GLY A 27 11.92 -8.17 4.87
CA GLY A 27 13.29 -7.70 5.10
C GLY A 27 13.79 -6.74 4.03
N TYR A 28 12.89 -6.11 3.25
CA TYR A 28 13.30 -5.17 2.21
C TYR A 28 13.43 -3.75 2.77
N SER A 29 14.53 -3.09 2.46
CA SER A 29 14.61 -1.62 2.54
C SER A 29 13.70 -0.97 1.49
N GLN A 30 13.35 0.30 1.70
CA GLN A 30 12.61 1.09 0.69
C GLN A 30 13.35 1.13 -0.65
N ARG A 31 14.69 1.25 -0.62
CA ARG A 31 15.52 1.26 -1.83
C ARG A 31 15.45 -0.07 -2.60
N GLN A 32 15.46 -1.21 -1.88
CA GLN A 32 15.33 -2.53 -2.51
C GLN A 32 13.96 -2.73 -3.13
N LEU A 33 12.88 -2.34 -2.45
CA LEU A 33 11.54 -2.46 -3.02
C LEU A 33 11.37 -1.55 -4.25
N ALA A 34 11.80 -0.28 -4.16
CA ALA A 34 11.73 0.65 -5.29
C ALA A 34 12.52 0.16 -6.51
N ALA A 35 13.71 -0.43 -6.30
CA ALA A 35 14.50 -1.04 -7.37
C ALA A 35 13.77 -2.23 -8.01
N ARG A 36 13.12 -3.09 -7.21
CA ARG A 36 12.30 -4.21 -7.73
C ARG A 36 11.11 -3.72 -8.54
N VAL A 37 10.38 -2.72 -8.05
CA VAL A 37 9.24 -2.11 -8.77
C VAL A 37 9.71 -1.54 -10.12
N THR A 38 10.85 -0.86 -10.12
CA THR A 38 11.48 -0.34 -11.35
C THR A 38 11.87 -1.45 -12.31
N ALA A 39 12.43 -2.55 -11.82
CA ALA A 39 12.79 -3.71 -12.63
C ALA A 39 11.57 -4.40 -13.28
N LEU A 40 10.37 -4.25 -12.69
CA LEU A 40 9.11 -4.73 -13.26
C LEU A 40 8.47 -3.74 -14.27
N GLY A 41 9.17 -2.66 -14.62
CA GLY A 41 8.73 -1.71 -15.65
C GLY A 41 7.97 -0.49 -15.13
N ARG A 42 7.85 -0.30 -13.80
CA ARG A 42 7.26 0.90 -13.19
C ARG A 42 8.37 1.73 -12.53
N PRO A 43 8.85 2.82 -13.15
CA PRO A 43 9.89 3.67 -12.55
C PRO A 43 9.47 4.17 -11.17
N MET A 44 10.22 3.80 -10.13
CA MET A 44 9.91 4.16 -8.76
C MET A 44 11.20 4.49 -8.00
N THR A 45 11.25 5.68 -7.40
CA THR A 45 12.35 6.07 -6.54
C THR A 45 12.08 5.62 -5.09
N PHE A 46 13.15 5.45 -4.31
CA PHE A 46 12.98 5.16 -2.88
C PHE A 46 12.22 6.30 -2.16
N THR A 47 12.43 7.55 -2.58
CA THR A 47 11.74 8.72 -2.00
C THR A 47 10.25 8.72 -2.31
N ALA A 48 9.85 8.31 -3.52
CA ALA A 48 8.44 8.15 -3.89
C ALA A 48 7.79 7.07 -3.02
N LEU A 49 8.42 5.90 -2.89
CA LEU A 49 7.94 4.82 -2.03
C LEU A 49 7.86 5.26 -0.55
N SER A 50 8.87 5.95 -0.03
CA SER A 50 8.89 6.46 1.34
C SER A 50 7.74 7.44 1.60
N ARG A 51 7.43 8.31 0.64
CA ARG A 51 6.29 9.23 0.74
C ARG A 51 4.94 8.54 0.63
N ILE A 52 4.85 7.43 -0.11
CA ILE A 52 3.65 6.57 -0.12
C ILE A 52 3.44 5.96 1.25
N GLU A 53 4.45 5.28 1.81
CA GLU A 53 4.36 4.62 3.13
C GLU A 53 3.99 5.61 4.25
N ARG A 54 4.50 6.84 4.17
CA ARG A 54 4.21 7.91 5.14
C ARG A 54 2.91 8.67 4.87
N THR A 55 2.10 8.24 3.90
CA THR A 55 0.86 8.92 3.48
C THR A 55 1.07 10.40 3.16
N VAL A 56 2.22 10.75 2.57
CA VAL A 56 2.54 12.11 2.09
C VAL A 56 2.30 12.20 0.58
N ARG A 57 2.31 11.06 -0.12
CA ARG A 57 2.00 10.93 -1.55
C ARG A 57 0.93 9.86 -1.72
N ARG A 58 -0.04 10.09 -2.61
CA ARG A 58 -1.01 9.08 -3.00
C ARG A 58 -0.31 7.89 -3.67
N CYS A 59 -0.76 6.69 -3.34
CA CYS A 59 -0.49 5.49 -4.13
C CYS A 59 -1.61 5.40 -5.18
N ASP A 60 -1.28 5.47 -6.47
CA ASP A 60 -2.27 5.17 -7.51
C ASP A 60 -2.44 3.64 -7.66
N ILE A 61 -3.42 3.22 -8.46
CA ILE A 61 -3.72 1.80 -8.65
C ILE A 61 -2.53 1.09 -9.29
N ASP A 62 -1.84 1.73 -10.23
CA ASP A 62 -0.69 1.13 -10.88
C ASP A 62 0.51 1.00 -9.94
N ASP A 63 0.79 2.01 -9.09
CA ASP A 63 1.81 1.90 -8.04
C ASP A 63 1.45 0.75 -7.10
N LEU A 64 0.18 0.61 -6.70
CA LEU A 64 -0.28 -0.46 -5.82
C LEU A 64 -0.03 -1.84 -6.44
N VAL A 65 -0.42 -2.04 -7.70
CA VAL A 65 -0.25 -3.31 -8.42
C VAL A 65 1.22 -3.63 -8.62
N ALA A 66 2.03 -2.65 -9.03
CA ALA A 66 3.46 -2.85 -9.24
C ALA A 66 4.20 -3.13 -7.93
N ILE A 67 3.85 -2.43 -6.84
CA ILE A 67 4.37 -2.70 -5.50
C ILE A 67 3.96 -4.11 -5.04
N ALA A 68 2.70 -4.50 -5.22
CA ALA A 68 2.22 -5.83 -4.86
C ALA A 68 2.97 -6.94 -5.63
N ALA A 69 3.21 -6.74 -6.93
CA ALA A 69 3.99 -7.65 -7.77
C ALA A 69 5.46 -7.73 -7.32
N ALA A 70 6.11 -6.59 -7.04
CA ALA A 70 7.49 -6.55 -6.53
C ALA A 70 7.64 -7.17 -5.13
N LEU A 71 6.57 -7.09 -4.35
CA LEU A 71 6.43 -7.77 -3.08
C LEU A 71 6.18 -9.28 -3.29
N GLY A 72 5.47 -9.70 -4.33
CA GLY A 72 5.06 -11.10 -4.52
C GLY A 72 3.81 -11.42 -3.69
N THR A 73 2.88 -10.47 -3.57
CA THR A 73 1.60 -10.62 -2.88
C THR A 73 0.47 -10.20 -3.82
N PRO A 74 -0.73 -10.79 -3.75
CA PRO A 74 -1.82 -10.33 -4.58
C PRO A 74 -2.28 -8.91 -4.15
N PRO A 75 -2.63 -7.99 -5.07
CA PRO A 75 -2.88 -6.58 -4.74
C PRO A 75 -3.97 -6.35 -3.68
N HIS A 76 -4.99 -7.20 -3.64
CA HIS A 76 -6.09 -7.08 -2.68
C HIS A 76 -5.64 -7.27 -1.21
N THR A 77 -4.52 -7.96 -0.95
CA THR A 77 -4.02 -8.12 0.43
C THR A 77 -3.51 -6.80 1.00
N LEU A 78 -3.07 -5.88 0.13
CA LEU A 78 -2.67 -4.54 0.54
C LEU A 78 -3.88 -3.65 0.85
N LEU A 79 -5.08 -4.04 0.42
CA LEU A 79 -6.34 -3.35 0.72
C LEU A 79 -7.07 -3.96 1.93
N ALA A 80 -6.71 -5.17 2.36
CA ALA A 80 -7.43 -5.91 3.40
C ALA A 80 -7.55 -5.15 4.74
N GLY A 81 -6.59 -4.29 5.08
CA GLY A 81 -6.67 -3.44 6.29
C GLY A 81 -7.76 -2.36 6.23
N HIS A 82 -8.24 -1.99 5.04
CA HIS A 82 -9.39 -1.11 4.86
C HIS A 82 -10.71 -1.89 4.98
N HIS A 83 -10.72 -3.15 4.56
CA HIS A 83 -11.84 -4.07 4.67
C HIS A 83 -11.85 -4.77 6.03
N ALA A 84 -11.73 -4.04 7.13
CA ALA A 84 -12.11 -4.60 8.42
C ALA A 84 -13.59 -4.98 8.33
N HIS A 85 -13.88 -6.22 7.92
CA HIS A 85 -15.17 -6.82 8.08
C HIS A 85 -15.42 -6.79 9.59
N PRO A 86 -16.45 -6.10 10.09
CA PRO A 86 -16.82 -6.24 11.49
C PRO A 86 -16.99 -7.74 11.71
N GLY A 87 -16.13 -8.33 12.54
CA GLY A 87 -16.18 -9.77 12.82
C GLY A 87 -17.60 -10.15 13.24
N PRO A 88 -18.04 -11.40 13.00
CA PRO A 88 -19.41 -11.81 13.29
C PRO A 88 -19.72 -11.43 14.74
N VAL A 89 -20.67 -10.50 14.89
CA VAL A 89 -21.23 -10.12 16.19
C VAL A 89 -21.65 -11.42 16.83
N GLY A 90 -21.05 -11.72 17.98
CA GLY A 90 -21.18 -13.03 18.61
C GLY A 90 -22.64 -13.47 18.63
N ALA A 91 -22.88 -14.70 18.16
CA ALA A 91 -24.13 -15.39 18.42
C ALA A 91 -24.22 -15.60 19.94
N GLY A 92 -24.75 -14.59 20.61
CA GLY A 92 -25.13 -14.63 22.00
C GLY A 92 -26.38 -15.49 22.12
N GLY A 93 -26.16 -16.63 22.80
CA GLY A 93 -27.11 -17.40 23.60
C GLY A 93 -28.61 -17.29 23.31
N THR A 94 -29.18 -18.44 22.96
CA THR A 94 -30.29 -19.04 23.73
C THR A 94 -30.10 -20.54 23.77
#